data_AF-A0A812Y8F2-F1
#
_entry.id   AF-A0A812Y8F2-F1
#
_cell.length_a   1.000
_cell.length_b   1.000
_cell.length_c   1.000
_cell.angle_alpha   90.00
_cell.angle_beta   90.00
_cell.angle_gamma   90.00
#
_symmetry.space_group_name_H-M   'P 1'
#
loop_
_entity.id
_entity.type
_entity.pdbx_description
1 polymer ?
#
loop_
_entity_poly.entity_id
_entity_poly.type
_entity_poly.pdbx_seq_one_letter_code
_entity_poly.pdbx_strand_id
1 'polypeptide(L)'
;YQLELFLAQGFSVGEGFATKQEELEAFVQQKISEKSFLLEGHAERFLYQLPPRGESLQLGRVFQAMEAEKNRLGITDYSLSQPSLEQVFLRFAKEQFDAQKAEGTE
;
A
#
# COMPACT_ATOMS: atom_id res chain seq x y z
N TYR A 1 -3.74 7.37 1.29
CA TYR A 1 -3.43 7.22 -0.15
C TYR A 1 -3.18 5.76 -0.42
N GLN A 2 -3.39 5.29 -1.63
CA GLN A 2 -3.12 3.90 -2.01
C GLN A 2 -1.97 3.90 -3.01
N LEU A 3 -0.88 3.19 -2.68
CA LEU A 3 0.26 2.99 -3.55
C LEU A 3 0.18 1.57 -4.11
N GLU A 4 0.09 1.48 -5.42
CA GLU A 4 0.03 0.22 -6.14
C GLU A 4 1.33 -0.01 -6.89
N LEU A 5 1.91 -1.19 -6.71
CA LEU A 5 3.17 -1.60 -7.30
C LEU A 5 2.91 -2.78 -8.24
N PHE A 6 3.44 -2.69 -9.45
CA PHE A 6 3.42 -3.77 -10.44
C PHE A 6 4.85 -4.27 -10.63
N LEU A 7 5.06 -5.58 -10.48
CA LEU A 7 6.35 -6.23 -10.71
C LEU A 7 6.45 -6.77 -12.15
N ALA A 8 7.66 -7.06 -12.59
CA ALA A 8 7.88 -7.77 -13.84
C ALA A 8 7.54 -9.27 -13.69
N GLN A 9 6.94 -9.82 -14.74
CA GLN A 9 6.69 -11.26 -14.92
C GLN A 9 8.00 -12.03 -14.74
N GLY A 10 7.99 -13.02 -13.84
CA GLY A 10 9.12 -13.91 -13.57
C GLY A 10 9.92 -13.62 -12.29
N PHE A 11 9.74 -12.48 -11.63
CA PHE A 11 10.40 -12.23 -10.33
C PHE A 11 9.90 -13.16 -9.21
N SER A 12 8.60 -13.45 -9.20
CA SER A 12 7.95 -14.37 -8.24
C SER A 12 8.25 -15.85 -8.49
N VAL A 13 8.88 -16.18 -9.64
CA VAL A 13 9.19 -17.58 -10.00
C VAL A 13 10.53 -18.02 -9.40
N GLY A 14 11.44 -17.08 -9.13
CA GLY A 14 12.76 -17.35 -8.51
C GLY A 14 12.85 -16.96 -7.03
N GLU A 15 12.17 -15.90 -6.62
CA GLU A 15 12.05 -15.47 -5.23
C GLU A 15 10.64 -15.81 -4.72
N GLY A 16 10.53 -16.46 -3.56
CA GLY A 16 9.23 -16.76 -2.98
C GLY A 16 8.41 -15.48 -2.78
N PHE A 17 7.10 -15.54 -3.08
CA PHE A 17 6.19 -14.39 -2.93
C PHE A 17 6.30 -13.70 -1.55
N ALA A 18 6.47 -14.49 -0.49
CA ALA A 18 6.67 -13.98 0.87
C ALA A 18 7.94 -13.13 1.01
N THR A 19 9.08 -13.61 0.49
CA THR A 19 10.35 -12.87 0.53
C THR A 19 10.25 -11.56 -0.22
N LYS A 20 9.57 -11.56 -1.38
CA LYS A 20 9.38 -10.32 -2.15
C LYS A 20 8.47 -9.34 -1.43
N GLN A 21 7.41 -9.84 -0.81
CA GLN A 21 6.52 -9.05 0.02
C GLN A 21 7.27 -8.38 1.17
N GLU A 22 8.12 -9.12 1.88
CA GLU A 22 8.94 -8.58 2.97
C GLU A 22 9.90 -7.49 2.49
N GLU A 23 10.55 -7.70 1.33
CA GLU A 23 11.44 -6.69 0.74
C GLU A 23 10.69 -5.39 0.39
N LEU A 24 9.53 -5.52 -0.26
CA LEU A 24 8.69 -4.38 -0.64
C LEU A 24 8.13 -3.67 0.59
N GLU A 25 7.68 -4.41 1.60
CA GLU A 25 7.18 -3.84 2.86
C GLU A 25 8.27 -3.05 3.58
N ALA A 26 9.48 -3.62 3.69
CA ALA A 26 10.62 -2.92 4.27
C ALA A 26 10.97 -1.64 3.48
N PHE A 27 10.94 -1.70 2.15
CA PHE A 27 11.17 -0.52 1.31
C PHE A 27 10.10 0.56 1.55
N VAL A 28 8.82 0.22 1.52
CA VAL A 28 7.73 1.20 1.68
C VAL A 28 7.78 1.81 3.09
N GLN A 29 8.00 0.99 4.13
CA GLN A 29 8.09 1.50 5.49
C GLN A 29 9.31 2.41 5.71
N GLN A 30 10.48 2.04 5.20
CA GLN A 30 11.72 2.79 5.44
C GLN A 30 11.87 4.03 4.56
N LYS A 31 11.45 3.96 3.29
CA LYS A 31 11.69 5.03 2.30
C LYS A 31 10.50 5.95 2.12
N ILE A 32 9.29 5.43 2.29
CA ILE A 32 8.05 6.15 2.01
C ILE A 32 7.36 6.57 3.31
N SER A 33 6.97 5.63 4.17
CA SER A 33 6.28 5.91 5.43
C SER A 33 6.21 4.68 6.33
N GLU A 34 6.72 4.76 7.56
CA GLU A 34 6.64 3.69 8.57
C GLU A 34 5.19 3.29 8.91
N LYS A 35 4.23 4.21 8.74
CA LYS A 35 2.80 3.97 8.98
C LYS A 35 2.07 3.31 7.80
N SER A 36 2.79 2.83 6.79
CA SER A 36 2.19 2.11 5.67
C SER A 36 1.91 0.65 6.02
N PHE A 37 0.88 0.08 5.42
CA PHE A 37 0.61 -1.36 5.55
C PHE A 37 0.11 -1.95 4.22
N LEU A 38 0.35 -3.25 4.01
CA LEU A 38 -0.13 -3.97 2.85
C LEU A 38 -1.64 -4.21 2.98
N LEU A 39 -2.40 -3.79 1.96
CA LEU A 39 -3.82 -4.06 1.81
C LEU A 39 -4.06 -5.37 1.05
N GLU A 40 -3.35 -5.55 -0.06
CA GLU A 40 -3.52 -6.69 -0.95
C GLU A 40 -2.18 -7.01 -1.62
N GLY A 41 -1.82 -8.28 -1.64
CA GLY A 41 -0.70 -8.80 -2.44
C GLY A 41 -1.18 -9.99 -3.24
N HIS A 42 -1.18 -9.88 -4.57
CA HIS A 42 -1.62 -10.96 -5.45
C HIS A 42 -0.78 -11.00 -6.72
N ALA A 43 -0.16 -12.16 -6.97
CA ALA A 43 0.75 -12.40 -8.09
C ALA A 43 1.90 -11.37 -8.15
N GLU A 44 1.82 -10.41 -9.07
CA GLU A 44 2.84 -9.38 -9.29
C GLU A 44 2.37 -7.99 -8.89
N ARG A 45 1.23 -7.90 -8.19
CA ARG A 45 0.62 -6.65 -7.76
C ARG A 45 0.60 -6.57 -6.24
N PHE A 46 1.09 -5.45 -5.72
CA PHE A 46 1.06 -5.13 -4.29
C PHE A 46 0.41 -3.77 -4.06
N LEU A 47 -0.59 -3.73 -3.19
CA LEU A 47 -1.34 -2.53 -2.85
C LEU A 47 -1.06 -2.16 -1.40
N TYR A 48 -0.48 -0.98 -1.19
CA TYR A 48 -0.18 -0.44 0.12
C TYR A 48 -1.10 0.72 0.47
N GLN A 49 -1.61 0.72 1.71
CA GLN A 49 -2.24 1.89 2.29
C GLN A 49 -1.15 2.78 2.90
N LEU A 50 -1.06 4.01 2.40
CA LEU A 50 -0.26 5.08 2.96
C LEU A 50 -1.13 5.99 3.85
N PRO A 51 -0.52 6.66 4.85
CA PRO A 51 -1.23 7.64 5.67
C PRO A 51 -1.82 8.79 4.83
N PRO A 52 -2.72 9.61 5.41
CA PRO A 52 -3.16 10.85 4.77
C PRO A 52 -1.99 11.81 4.54
N ARG A 53 -2.17 12.73 3.58
CA ARG A 53 -1.15 13.74 3.25
C ARG A 53 -1.01 14.71 4.42
N GLY A 54 0.23 15.02 4.79
CA GLY A 54 0.58 15.88 5.92
C GLY A 54 2.09 15.94 6.07
N GLU A 55 2.59 16.40 7.22
CA GLU A 55 4.04 16.51 7.49
C GLU A 55 4.77 15.17 7.32
N SER A 56 4.09 14.06 7.59
CA SER A 56 4.64 12.70 7.52
C SER A 56 4.62 12.05 6.13
N LEU A 57 3.87 12.57 5.15
CA LEU A 57 3.79 11.97 3.81
C LEU A 57 3.89 13.04 2.72
N GLN A 58 5.05 13.11 2.09
CA GLN A 58 5.34 14.02 0.99
C GLN A 58 5.32 13.27 -0.34
N LEU A 59 4.35 13.58 -1.22
CA LEU A 59 4.18 12.88 -2.49
C LEU A 59 5.45 12.92 -3.37
N GLY A 60 6.14 14.07 -3.41
CA GLY A 60 7.40 14.19 -4.15
C GLY A 60 8.47 13.20 -3.68
N ARG A 61 8.55 12.94 -2.36
CA ARG A 61 9.46 11.94 -1.79
C ARG A 61 9.05 10.52 -2.16
N VAL A 62 7.75 10.24 -2.26
CA VAL A 62 7.26 8.94 -2.74
C VAL A 62 7.72 8.69 -4.17
N PHE A 63 7.45 9.62 -5.10
CA PHE A 63 7.89 9.50 -6.49
C PHE A 63 9.41 9.36 -6.60
N GLN A 64 10.17 10.16 -5.85
CA GLN A 64 11.64 10.07 -5.84
C GLN A 64 12.14 8.71 -5.34
N ALA A 65 11.57 8.19 -4.25
CA ALA A 65 11.94 6.88 -3.70
C ALA A 65 11.59 5.74 -4.67
N MET A 66 10.42 5.84 -5.33
CA MET A 66 9.99 4.88 -6.34
C MET A 66 10.97 4.87 -7.51
N GLU A 67 11.25 6.01 -8.14
CA GLU A 67 12.16 6.07 -9.29
C GLU A 67 13.57 5.59 -8.97
N ALA A 68 14.07 5.83 -7.74
CA ALA A 68 15.40 5.40 -7.33
C ALA A 68 15.51 3.86 -7.18
N GLU A 69 14.48 3.21 -6.66
CA GLU A 69 14.54 1.80 -6.27
C GLU A 69 13.76 0.88 -7.22
N LYS A 70 12.96 1.44 -8.15
CA LYS A 70 12.09 0.72 -9.10
C LYS A 70 12.81 -0.43 -9.80
N ASN A 71 13.95 -0.14 -10.43
CA ASN A 71 14.73 -1.14 -11.17
C ASN A 71 15.30 -2.23 -10.26
N ARG A 72 15.75 -1.86 -9.04
CA ARG A 72 16.30 -2.81 -8.07
C ARG A 72 15.24 -3.76 -7.53
N LEU A 73 14.03 -3.25 -7.29
CA LEU A 73 12.91 -4.01 -6.75
C LEU A 73 12.15 -4.80 -7.82
N GLY A 74 12.51 -4.66 -9.10
CA GLY A 74 11.81 -5.31 -10.21
C GLY A 74 10.42 -4.74 -10.48
N ILE A 75 10.18 -3.49 -10.08
CA ILE A 75 8.92 -2.78 -10.27
C ILE A 75 8.85 -2.28 -11.72
N THR A 76 7.85 -2.70 -12.48
CA THR A 76 7.62 -2.26 -13.87
C THR A 76 6.85 -0.96 -13.93
N ASP A 77 5.89 -0.79 -13.03
CA ASP A 77 5.04 0.39 -12.95
C ASP A 77 4.52 0.61 -11.54
N TYR A 78 4.04 1.81 -11.25
CA TYR A 78 3.40 2.12 -9.98
C TYR A 78 2.35 3.21 -10.16
N SER A 79 1.29 3.13 -9.36
CA SER A 79 0.27 4.16 -9.32
C SER A 79 0.02 4.62 -7.89
N LEU A 80 -0.25 5.91 -7.74
CA LEU A 80 -0.66 6.48 -6.47
C LEU A 80 -2.06 7.07 -6.62
N SER A 81 -3.02 6.49 -5.92
CA SER A 81 -4.41 6.93 -5.96
C SER A 81 -4.86 7.49 -4.60
N GLN A 82 -5.82 8.42 -4.66
CA GLN A 82 -6.57 8.86 -3.50
C GLN A 82 -7.89 8.08 -3.49
N PRO A 83 -8.35 7.59 -2.33
CA PRO A 83 -9.70 7.05 -2.24
C PRO A 83 -10.70 8.15 -2.62
N SER A 84 -11.74 7.79 -3.38
CA SER A 84 -12.80 8.73 -3.71
C SER A 84 -13.55 9.16 -2.45
N LEU A 85 -14.23 10.33 -2.50
CA LEU A 85 -15.08 10.78 -1.39
C LEU A 85 -16.12 9.71 -1.02
N GLU A 86 -16.63 9.00 -2.03
CA GLU A 86 -17.59 7.91 -1.86
C GLU A 86 -16.98 6.71 -1.12
N GLN A 87 -15.73 6.32 -1.42
CA GLN A 87 -15.03 5.27 -0.68
C GLN A 87 -14.68 5.68 0.75
N VAL A 88 -14.35 6.96 0.97
CA VAL A 88 -14.17 7.53 2.32
C VAL A 88 -15.49 7.45 3.10
N PHE A 89 -16.60 7.81 2.47
CA PHE A 89 -17.93 7.74 3.07
C PHE A 89 -18.34 6.30 3.41
N LEU A 90 -18.10 5.35 2.50
CA LEU A 90 -18.37 3.92 2.71
C LEU A 90 -17.54 3.33 3.85
N ARG A 91 -16.26 3.74 3.99
CA ARG A 91 -15.43 3.32 5.13
C ARG A 91 -15.99 3.84 6.45
N PHE A 92 -16.33 5.12 6.53
CA PHE A 92 -16.95 5.69 7.72
C PHE A 92 -18.28 5.02 8.08
N ALA A 93 -19.13 4.78 7.08
CA ALA A 93 -20.40 4.08 7.29
C ALA A 93 -20.16 2.65 7.80
N LYS A 94 -19.19 1.92 7.21
CA LYS A 94 -18.84 0.57 7.65
C LYS A 94 -18.31 0.55 9.09
N GLU A 95 -17.40 1.47 9.45
CA GLU A 95 -16.89 1.60 10.82
C GLU A 95 -18.00 1.88 11.84
N GLN A 96 -19.00 2.70 11.47
CA GLN A 96 -20.17 2.94 12.33
C GLN A 96 -21.09 1.72 12.47
N PHE A 97 -21.23 0.91 11.43
CA PHE A 97 -22.01 -0.33 11.46
C PHE A 97 -21.31 -1.43 12.28
N ASP A 98 -19.99 -1.57 12.13
CA ASP A 98 -19.19 -2.55 12.89
C ASP A 98 -19.11 -2.16 14.38
N ALA A 99 -19.03 -0.86 14.72
CA ALA A 99 -19.05 -0.39 16.11
C ALA A 99 -20.40 -0.67 16.81
N GLN A 100 -21.53 -0.44 16.13
CA GLN A 100 -22.87 -0.72 16.70
C GLN A 100 -23.17 -2.20 16.90
N LYS A 101 -22.47 -3.10 16.20
CA LYS A 101 -22.66 -4.56 16.36
C LYS A 101 -21.91 -5.13 17.57
N ALA A 102 -20.90 -4.43 18.08
CA ALA A 102 -20.11 -4.86 19.23
C ALA A 102 -20.77 -4.53 20.59
N GLU A 103 -21.76 -3.64 20.62
CA GLU A 103 -22.49 -3.23 21.85
C GLU A 103 -23.84 -3.98 22.04
N GLY A 104 -24.15 -4.97 21.20
CA GLY A 104 -25.45 -5.65 21.20
C GLY A 104 -25.47 -7.09 21.71
N THR A 105 -24.41 -7.57 22.38
CA THR A 105 -24.37 -8.92 22.98
C THR A 105 -23.99 -8.82 24.45
N GLU A 106 -24.94 -8.37 25.28
CA GLU A 106 -24.97 -8.60 26.73
C GLU A 106 -26.31 -9.22 27.11
#